data_AF-A0A521SSE7-F1
#
_entry.id   AF-A0A521SSE7-F1
#
_cell.length_a   1.000
_cell.length_b   1.000
_cell.length_c   1.000
_cell.angle_alpha   90.00
_cell.angle_beta   90.00
_cell.angle_gamma   90.00
#
_symmetry.space_group_name_H-M   'P 1'
#
loop_
_entity.id
_entity.type
_entity.pdbx_description
1 polymer ?
#
loop_
_entity_poly.entity_id
_entity_poly.type
_entity_poly.pdbx_seq_one_letter_code
_entity_poly.pdbx_strand_id
1 'polypeptide(L)'
;TTISKDHEAYLGSDLLSIAREKGGIIKPAVPLVCGSLTPEVGGLLREMAALKKSASYFSGRDFSFSIKDSGVFDYNGLSWRFTDLALALSGRYQRGNAALVLGALEVTQEKFPVSEAAVREGLKTVFWPGRLEVIWQRPMVILDGAHNGEGVRALVEEMRNLQGLKNKAKLLFAAMKDKDWSLMLGELADVASEVVLTRVSMERSADPSDMAKAVPSNIPYTIIGDSREAMRFQLEKARPDDVILVTGSLYLLGEVRPLILKMRGVEARSRMAITG
;
A
#
# COMPACT_ATOMS: atom_id res chain seq x y z
N THR A 1 -10.39 -8.04 -3.28
CA THR A 1 -9.00 -8.03 -2.78
C THR A 1 -8.97 -8.83 -1.49
N THR A 2 -8.56 -8.25 -0.37
CA THR A 2 -8.69 -8.82 0.98
C THR A 2 -9.88 -8.18 1.71
N ILE A 3 -10.28 -8.80 2.82
CA ILE A 3 -11.21 -8.21 3.78
C ILE A 3 -10.44 -8.11 5.09
N SER A 4 -10.25 -6.89 5.58
CA SER A 4 -9.63 -6.62 6.87
C SER A 4 -10.39 -5.52 7.60
N LYS A 5 -10.09 -5.37 8.88
CA LYS A 5 -10.66 -4.31 9.70
C LYS A 5 -10.09 -2.97 9.23
N ASP A 6 -10.95 -2.18 8.61
CA ASP A 6 -10.65 -0.83 8.18
C ASP A 6 -11.92 -0.01 8.32
N HIS A 7 -11.89 1.09 9.06
CA HIS A 7 -13.08 1.91 9.37
C HIS A 7 -14.13 1.24 10.29
N GLU A 8 -13.72 0.95 11.54
CA GLU A 8 -14.60 0.40 12.58
C GLU A 8 -15.84 1.26 12.84
N ALA A 9 -15.76 2.58 12.60
CA ALA A 9 -16.87 3.52 12.80
C ALA A 9 -18.04 3.35 11.81
N TYR A 10 -17.84 2.67 10.67
CA TYR A 10 -18.85 2.54 9.61
C TYR A 10 -19.23 1.10 9.25
N LEU A 11 -18.30 0.14 9.35
CA LEU A 11 -18.48 -1.21 8.76
C LEU A 11 -18.82 -2.33 9.78
N GLY A 12 -18.99 -1.99 11.07
CA GLY A 12 -19.17 -2.96 12.16
C GLY A 12 -17.83 -3.57 12.64
N SER A 13 -17.83 -4.16 13.85
CA SER A 13 -16.62 -4.64 14.53
C SER A 13 -16.21 -6.08 14.17
N ASP A 14 -17.08 -6.82 13.49
CA ASP A 14 -16.84 -8.20 13.07
C ASP A 14 -16.53 -8.30 11.56
N LEU A 15 -15.56 -9.15 11.20
CA LEU A 15 -15.08 -9.32 9.82
C LEU A 15 -16.19 -9.77 8.86
N LEU A 16 -17.21 -10.48 9.35
CA LEU A 16 -18.30 -10.96 8.52
C LEU A 16 -19.24 -9.82 8.14
N SER A 17 -19.50 -8.87 9.03
CA SER A 17 -20.29 -7.67 8.75
C SER A 17 -19.61 -6.79 7.70
N ILE A 18 -18.29 -6.57 7.83
CA ILE A 18 -17.48 -5.89 6.81
C ILE A 18 -17.58 -6.63 5.46
N ALA A 19 -17.48 -7.96 5.48
CA ALA A 19 -17.59 -8.78 4.28
C ALA A 19 -18.98 -8.71 3.65
N ARG A 20 -20.06 -8.69 4.44
CA ARG A 20 -21.44 -8.54 3.94
C ARG A 20 -21.62 -7.21 3.23
N GLU A 21 -21.15 -6.12 3.82
CA GLU A 21 -21.27 -4.79 3.22
C GLU A 21 -20.50 -4.72 1.90
N LYS A 22 -19.22 -5.13 1.90
CA LYS A 22 -18.40 -5.18 0.69
C LYS A 22 -18.98 -6.14 -0.36
N GLY A 23 -19.57 -7.26 0.07
CA GLY A 23 -20.29 -8.21 -0.77
C GLY A 23 -21.56 -7.64 -1.39
N GLY A 24 -22.07 -6.49 -0.92
CA GLY A 24 -23.22 -5.80 -1.52
C GLY A 24 -23.00 -5.35 -2.97
N ILE A 25 -21.75 -5.31 -3.44
CA ILE A 25 -21.43 -5.03 -4.85
C ILE A 25 -21.73 -6.21 -5.78
N ILE A 26 -21.91 -7.43 -5.26
CA ILE A 26 -22.19 -8.62 -6.08
C ILE A 26 -23.51 -8.43 -6.84
N LYS A 27 -23.46 -8.57 -8.17
CA LYS A 27 -24.60 -8.40 -9.06
C LYS A 27 -25.07 -9.74 -9.65
N PRO A 28 -26.37 -9.90 -9.94
CA PRO A 28 -26.90 -11.12 -10.55
C PRO A 28 -26.17 -11.50 -11.84
N ALA A 29 -25.78 -12.77 -11.97
CA ALA A 29 -25.10 -13.33 -13.13
C ALA A 29 -23.78 -12.62 -13.53
N VAL A 30 -23.21 -11.79 -12.66
CA VAL A 30 -21.90 -11.17 -12.83
C VAL A 30 -20.88 -11.91 -11.98
N PRO A 31 -19.79 -12.45 -12.55
CA PRO A 31 -18.79 -13.19 -11.80
C PRO A 31 -18.16 -12.39 -10.66
N LEU A 32 -17.93 -13.07 -9.53
CA LEU A 32 -17.16 -12.58 -8.40
C LEU A 32 -15.74 -13.15 -8.44
N VAL A 33 -14.73 -12.30 -8.32
CA VAL A 33 -13.34 -12.73 -8.15
C VAL A 33 -12.78 -12.15 -6.85
N CYS A 34 -12.28 -13.03 -5.99
CA CYS A 34 -11.81 -12.71 -4.64
C CYS A 34 -10.33 -13.06 -4.47
N GLY A 35 -9.62 -12.27 -3.67
CA GLY A 35 -8.24 -12.57 -3.26
C GLY A 35 -8.21 -13.67 -2.19
N SER A 36 -7.08 -13.77 -1.49
CA SER A 36 -6.97 -14.68 -0.34
C SER A 36 -7.84 -14.18 0.81
N LEU A 37 -8.71 -15.03 1.34
CA LEU A 37 -9.68 -14.73 2.39
C LEU A 37 -9.69 -15.86 3.42
N THR A 38 -10.10 -15.55 4.65
CA THR A 38 -10.33 -16.61 5.65
C THR A 38 -11.47 -17.53 5.20
N PRO A 39 -11.51 -18.80 5.66
CA PRO A 39 -12.56 -19.74 5.29
C PRO A 39 -13.97 -19.22 5.54
N GLU A 40 -14.19 -18.49 6.63
CA GLU A 40 -15.49 -17.95 7.04
C GLU A 40 -15.95 -16.83 6.11
N VAL A 41 -15.07 -15.86 5.84
CA VAL A 41 -15.34 -14.74 4.91
C VAL A 41 -15.54 -15.26 3.49
N GLY A 42 -14.70 -16.20 3.06
CA GLY A 42 -14.83 -16.86 1.76
C GLY A 42 -16.15 -17.63 1.64
N GLY A 43 -16.57 -18.33 2.70
CA GLY A 43 -17.86 -19.02 2.78
C GLY A 43 -19.05 -18.09 2.57
N LEU A 44 -19.09 -17.00 3.34
CA LEU A 44 -20.14 -15.98 3.23
C LEU A 44 -20.23 -15.40 1.81
N LEU A 45 -19.11 -14.98 1.21
CA LEU A 45 -19.14 -14.37 -0.12
C LEU A 45 -19.55 -15.36 -1.21
N ARG A 46 -19.25 -16.66 -1.04
CA ARG A 46 -19.74 -17.71 -1.94
C ARG A 46 -21.25 -17.87 -1.85
N GLU A 47 -21.81 -17.90 -0.64
CA GLU A 47 -23.26 -17.97 -0.43
C GLU A 47 -23.95 -16.76 -1.07
N MET A 48 -23.43 -15.55 -0.84
CA MET A 48 -23.94 -14.33 -1.46
C MET A 48 -23.90 -14.39 -2.99
N ALA A 49 -22.80 -14.87 -3.58
CA ALA A 49 -22.69 -15.06 -5.02
C ALA A 49 -23.68 -16.11 -5.55
N ALA A 50 -23.84 -17.25 -4.86
CA ALA A 50 -24.77 -18.30 -5.23
C ALA A 50 -26.23 -17.82 -5.22
N LEU A 51 -26.64 -17.04 -4.22
CA LEU A 51 -27.97 -16.40 -4.15
C LEU A 51 -28.23 -15.48 -5.34
N LYS A 52 -27.18 -14.86 -5.90
CA LYS A 52 -27.24 -14.01 -7.09
C LYS A 52 -27.03 -14.78 -8.40
N LYS A 53 -26.90 -16.11 -8.35
CA LYS A 53 -26.57 -16.97 -9.50
C LYS A 53 -25.30 -16.50 -10.23
N SER A 54 -24.33 -16.04 -9.45
CA SER A 54 -23.05 -15.52 -9.93
C SER A 54 -21.96 -16.55 -9.72
N ALA A 55 -21.20 -16.85 -10.78
CA ALA A 55 -19.96 -17.63 -10.64
C ALA A 55 -19.01 -16.92 -9.66
N SER A 56 -18.23 -17.69 -8.89
CA SER A 56 -17.31 -17.10 -7.91
C SER A 56 -15.98 -17.84 -7.88
N TYR A 57 -14.89 -17.07 -7.91
CA TYR A 57 -13.51 -17.54 -8.03
C TYR A 57 -12.65 -16.92 -6.94
N PHE A 58 -11.82 -17.72 -6.28
CA PHE A 58 -11.06 -17.34 -5.08
C PHE A 58 -9.60 -17.73 -5.22
N SER A 59 -8.70 -16.80 -4.91
CA SER A 59 -7.27 -17.08 -4.78
C SER A 59 -7.04 -18.15 -3.71
N GLY A 60 -6.15 -19.10 -3.99
CA GLY A 60 -5.86 -20.25 -3.13
C GLY A 60 -6.84 -21.42 -3.31
N ARG A 61 -7.94 -21.24 -4.06
CA ARG A 61 -8.89 -22.32 -4.41
C ARG A 61 -8.96 -22.54 -5.91
N ASP A 62 -9.32 -21.51 -6.67
CA ASP A 62 -9.56 -21.59 -8.11
C ASP A 62 -8.36 -21.12 -8.93
N PHE A 63 -7.58 -20.19 -8.38
CA PHE A 63 -6.31 -19.74 -8.96
C PHE A 63 -5.29 -19.50 -7.86
N SER A 64 -4.00 -19.49 -8.21
CA SER A 64 -2.90 -19.29 -7.27
C SER A 64 -1.72 -18.60 -7.94
N PHE A 65 -0.77 -18.18 -7.11
CA PHE A 65 0.51 -17.65 -7.57
C PHE A 65 1.63 -18.11 -6.64
N SER A 66 2.86 -18.12 -7.15
CA SER A 66 4.06 -18.39 -6.37
C SER A 66 5.13 -17.36 -6.70
N ILE A 67 5.86 -16.91 -5.67
CA ILE A 67 6.93 -15.93 -5.83
C ILE A 67 8.26 -16.70 -5.89
N LYS A 68 9.08 -16.41 -6.89
CA LYS A 68 10.44 -16.95 -7.03
C LYS A 68 11.44 -16.06 -6.28
N ASP A 69 12.61 -16.61 -5.96
CA ASP A 69 13.67 -15.88 -5.26
C ASP A 69 14.15 -14.63 -6.03
N SER A 70 14.04 -14.64 -7.36
CA SER A 70 14.34 -13.50 -8.24
C SER A 70 13.31 -12.36 -8.16
N GLY A 71 12.21 -12.52 -7.41
CA GLY A 71 11.17 -11.50 -7.23
C GLY A 71 10.09 -11.45 -8.33
N VAL A 72 10.27 -12.21 -9.40
CA VAL A 72 9.19 -12.54 -10.36
C VAL A 72 8.22 -13.54 -9.74
N PHE A 73 7.05 -13.70 -10.35
CA PHE A 73 6.05 -14.66 -9.89
C PHE A 73 5.46 -15.48 -11.02
N ASP A 74 5.01 -16.68 -10.68
CA ASP A 74 4.24 -17.54 -11.57
C ASP A 74 2.76 -17.44 -11.19
N TYR A 75 1.89 -17.51 -12.18
CA TYR A 75 0.44 -17.47 -12.03
C TYR A 75 -0.18 -18.74 -12.61
N ASN A 76 -1.00 -19.40 -11.80
CA ASN A 76 -1.74 -20.60 -12.13
C ASN A 76 -3.24 -20.32 -12.00
N GLY A 77 -3.86 -19.91 -13.11
CA GLY A 77 -5.26 -19.48 -13.18
C GLY A 77 -6.27 -20.59 -13.48
N LEU A 78 -7.44 -20.22 -13.98
CA LEU A 78 -8.47 -21.18 -14.41
C LEU A 78 -8.02 -21.87 -15.69
N SER A 79 -7.55 -21.07 -16.65
CA SER A 79 -7.09 -21.49 -17.97
C SER A 79 -5.68 -20.99 -18.31
N TRP A 80 -5.23 -19.85 -17.75
CA TRP A 80 -3.90 -19.34 -18.03
C TRP A 80 -2.85 -19.95 -17.11
N ARG A 81 -1.66 -20.12 -17.68
CA ARG A 81 -0.44 -20.49 -16.98
C ARG A 81 0.64 -19.54 -17.44
N PHE A 82 1.06 -18.64 -16.57
CA PHE A 82 2.11 -17.68 -16.87
C PHE A 82 3.27 -17.89 -15.92
N THR A 83 4.48 -17.95 -16.47
CA THR A 83 5.71 -18.00 -15.69
C THR A 83 6.50 -16.72 -15.82
N ASP A 84 7.30 -16.45 -14.79
CA ASP A 84 8.29 -15.36 -14.76
C ASP A 84 7.66 -13.99 -15.06
N LEU A 85 6.49 -13.73 -14.47
CA LEU A 85 5.84 -12.43 -14.56
C LEU A 85 6.62 -11.41 -13.72
N ALA A 86 7.08 -10.36 -14.40
CA ALA A 86 7.64 -9.19 -13.74
C ALA A 86 6.52 -8.23 -13.32
N LEU A 87 6.67 -7.62 -12.15
CA LEU A 87 5.73 -6.61 -11.63
C LEU A 87 6.52 -5.37 -11.22
N ALA A 88 6.17 -4.22 -11.81
CA ALA A 88 6.80 -2.94 -11.49
C ALA A 88 6.54 -2.47 -10.05
N LEU A 89 5.37 -2.81 -9.49
CA LEU A 89 5.06 -2.47 -8.11
C LEU A 89 5.92 -3.30 -7.15
N SER A 90 6.62 -2.60 -6.26
CA SER A 90 7.34 -3.21 -5.14
C SER A 90 6.35 -3.79 -4.12
N GLY A 91 6.76 -4.84 -3.43
CA GLY A 91 5.94 -5.50 -2.42
C GLY A 91 5.53 -6.92 -2.80
N ARG A 92 5.73 -7.88 -1.89
CA ARG A 92 5.26 -9.27 -2.03
C ARG A 92 3.73 -9.32 -2.11
N TYR A 93 3.03 -8.53 -1.29
CA TYR A 93 1.57 -8.45 -1.30
C TYR A 93 1.00 -8.00 -2.67
N GLN A 94 1.77 -7.22 -3.44
CA GLN A 94 1.34 -6.78 -4.78
C GLN A 94 1.23 -7.94 -5.77
N ARG A 95 1.95 -9.06 -5.57
CA ARG A 95 1.81 -10.25 -6.40
C ARG A 95 0.45 -10.91 -6.19
N GLY A 96 -0.10 -10.87 -4.97
CA GLY A 96 -1.46 -11.29 -4.69
C GLY A 96 -2.51 -10.39 -5.37
N ASN A 97 -2.28 -9.08 -5.38
CA ASN A 97 -3.13 -8.15 -6.14
C ASN A 97 -3.05 -8.41 -7.65
N ALA A 98 -1.85 -8.65 -8.19
CA ALA A 98 -1.65 -8.98 -9.59
C ALA A 98 -2.35 -10.30 -9.96
N ALA A 99 -2.20 -11.36 -9.16
CA ALA A 99 -2.89 -12.63 -9.36
C ALA A 99 -4.43 -12.47 -9.35
N LEU A 100 -4.96 -11.61 -8.48
CA LEU A 100 -6.38 -11.29 -8.47
C LEU A 100 -6.83 -10.57 -9.76
N VAL A 101 -6.03 -9.62 -10.26
CA VAL A 101 -6.29 -8.96 -11.55
C VAL A 101 -6.27 -9.98 -12.69
N LEU A 102 -5.30 -10.89 -12.71
CA LEU A 102 -5.22 -11.95 -13.73
C LEU A 102 -6.45 -12.87 -13.69
N GLY A 103 -6.92 -13.24 -12.49
CA GLY A 103 -8.16 -14.01 -12.33
C GLY A 103 -9.39 -13.25 -12.85
N ALA A 104 -9.46 -11.94 -12.62
CA ALA A 104 -10.54 -11.10 -13.17
C ALA A 104 -10.46 -10.99 -14.70
N LEU A 105 -9.26 -10.83 -15.27
CA LEU A 105 -9.05 -10.81 -16.71
C LEU A 105 -9.45 -12.13 -17.37
N GLU A 106 -9.05 -13.27 -16.81
CA GLU A 106 -9.47 -14.59 -17.32
C GLU A 106 -11.00 -14.74 -17.39
N VAL A 107 -11.68 -14.38 -16.30
CA VAL A 107 -13.13 -14.49 -16.18
C VAL A 107 -13.87 -13.56 -17.15
N THR A 108 -13.20 -12.50 -17.59
CA THR A 108 -13.77 -11.52 -18.53
C THR A 108 -13.26 -11.68 -19.96
N GLN A 109 -12.38 -12.65 -20.23
CA GLN A 109 -11.64 -12.78 -21.49
C GLN A 109 -12.52 -12.85 -22.73
N GLU A 110 -13.69 -13.49 -22.65
CA GLU A 110 -14.63 -13.57 -23.78
C GLU A 110 -15.20 -12.20 -24.19
N LYS A 111 -15.38 -11.30 -23.21
CA LYS A 111 -15.94 -9.95 -23.41
C LYS A 111 -14.88 -8.87 -23.49
N PHE A 112 -13.72 -9.11 -22.89
CA PHE A 112 -12.58 -8.21 -22.83
C PHE A 112 -11.29 -8.99 -23.11
N PRO A 113 -10.99 -9.28 -24.39
CA PRO A 113 -9.83 -10.10 -24.74
C PRO A 113 -8.52 -9.37 -24.44
N VAL A 114 -7.67 -9.98 -23.62
CA VAL A 114 -6.31 -9.51 -23.34
C VAL A 114 -5.30 -10.58 -23.77
N SER A 115 -4.28 -10.17 -24.53
CA SER A 115 -3.19 -11.08 -24.91
C SER A 115 -2.17 -11.21 -23.77
N GLU A 116 -1.44 -12.33 -23.73
CA GLU A 116 -0.35 -12.50 -22.77
C GLU A 116 0.70 -11.38 -22.87
N ALA A 117 1.00 -10.91 -24.09
CA ALA A 117 1.91 -9.78 -24.30
C ALA A 117 1.41 -8.51 -23.60
N ALA A 118 0.11 -8.20 -23.71
CA ALA A 118 -0.49 -7.05 -23.04
C ALA A 118 -0.50 -7.22 -21.50
N VAL A 119 -0.74 -8.43 -21.01
CA VAL A 119 -0.64 -8.75 -19.57
C VAL A 119 0.77 -8.47 -19.06
N ARG A 120 1.79 -9.04 -19.71
CA ARG A 120 3.19 -8.88 -19.30
C ARG A 120 3.63 -7.42 -19.33
N GLU A 121 3.26 -6.69 -20.37
CA GLU A 121 3.58 -5.27 -20.48
C GLU A 121 2.87 -4.44 -19.42
N GLY A 122 1.58 -4.69 -19.17
CA GLY A 122 0.81 -3.99 -18.15
C GLY A 122 1.38 -4.20 -16.74
N LEU A 123 1.75 -5.44 -16.39
CA LEU A 123 2.40 -5.73 -15.10
C LEU A 123 3.80 -5.11 -15.00
N LYS A 124 4.54 -5.03 -16.10
CA LYS A 124 5.88 -4.44 -16.12
C LYS A 124 5.87 -2.91 -16.08
N THR A 125 4.80 -2.27 -16.53
CA THR A 125 4.73 -0.80 -16.63
C THR A 125 3.77 -0.14 -15.65
N VAL A 126 2.96 -0.92 -14.91
CA VAL A 126 2.02 -0.37 -13.94
C VAL A 126 2.75 0.53 -12.93
N PHE A 127 2.19 1.72 -12.76
CA PHE A 127 2.67 2.70 -11.82
C PHE A 127 1.52 3.13 -10.91
N TRP A 128 1.72 3.02 -9.60
CA TRP A 128 0.72 3.40 -8.60
C TRP A 128 1.34 4.37 -7.60
N PRO A 129 1.06 5.69 -7.73
CA PRO A 129 1.52 6.69 -6.78
C PRO A 129 1.16 6.33 -5.34
N GLY A 130 2.11 6.45 -4.42
CA GLY A 130 1.88 6.16 -3.00
C GLY A 130 1.76 4.68 -2.62
N ARG A 131 2.33 3.77 -3.41
CA ARG A 131 2.48 2.34 -3.07
C ARG A 131 3.96 1.97 -3.14
N LEU A 132 4.65 2.08 -2.00
CA LEU A 132 6.12 1.98 -1.91
C LEU A 132 6.84 2.77 -3.01
N GLU A 133 6.33 3.97 -3.32
CA GLU A 133 6.84 4.81 -4.40
C GLU A 133 8.15 5.47 -3.95
N VAL A 134 9.27 5.08 -4.57
CA VAL A 134 10.55 5.79 -4.41
C VAL A 134 10.53 7.04 -5.29
N ILE A 135 10.28 8.20 -4.67
CA ILE A 135 10.11 9.47 -5.40
C ILE A 135 11.40 10.29 -5.50
N TRP A 136 12.38 10.00 -4.66
CA TRP A 136 13.72 10.59 -4.67
C TRP A 136 14.74 9.54 -4.23
N GLN A 137 15.93 9.55 -4.83
CA GLN A 137 16.97 8.54 -4.59
C GLN A 137 18.02 8.95 -3.55
N ARG A 138 18.32 10.24 -3.37
CA ARG A 138 19.36 10.75 -2.46
C ARG A 138 18.96 12.12 -1.87
N PRO A 139 18.46 12.20 -0.62
CA PRO A 139 18.10 11.07 0.23
C PRO A 139 17.01 10.19 -0.42
N MET A 140 16.95 8.91 -0.03
CA MET A 140 15.89 8.04 -0.52
C MET A 140 14.57 8.47 0.13
N VAL A 141 13.56 8.82 -0.65
CA VAL A 141 12.23 9.20 -0.15
C VAL A 141 11.21 8.20 -0.68
N ILE A 142 10.56 7.49 0.24
CA ILE A 142 9.57 6.45 -0.04
C ILE A 142 8.19 6.94 0.42
N LEU A 143 7.20 6.85 -0.45
CA LEU A 143 5.82 7.18 -0.15
C LEU A 143 4.97 5.91 -0.13
N ASP A 144 4.26 5.68 0.97
CA ASP A 144 3.28 4.59 1.05
C ASP A 144 1.98 5.02 1.74
N GLY A 145 0.85 4.61 1.19
CA GLY A 145 -0.48 4.97 1.67
C GLY A 145 -1.07 4.03 2.72
N ALA A 146 -0.27 3.20 3.39
CA ALA A 146 -0.69 2.40 4.52
C ALA A 146 -1.31 3.30 5.61
N HIS A 147 -2.53 2.99 6.01
CA HIS A 147 -3.33 3.82 6.93
C HIS A 147 -4.17 2.97 7.90
N ASN A 148 -3.83 1.69 8.01
CA ASN A 148 -4.44 0.72 8.90
C ASN A 148 -3.37 -0.29 9.35
N GLY A 149 -3.68 -1.14 10.34
CA GLY A 149 -2.70 -2.09 10.89
C GLY A 149 -2.20 -3.14 9.89
N GLU A 150 -3.05 -3.67 9.01
CA GLU A 150 -2.64 -4.66 8.00
C GLU A 150 -1.66 -4.07 6.99
N GLY A 151 -2.01 -2.91 6.42
CA GLY A 151 -1.17 -2.20 5.46
C GLY A 151 0.14 -1.75 6.08
N VAL A 152 0.14 -1.33 7.35
CA VAL A 152 1.38 -0.98 8.07
C VAL A 152 2.26 -2.21 8.28
N ARG A 153 1.71 -3.36 8.68
CA ARG A 153 2.51 -4.60 8.81
C ARG A 153 3.13 -5.02 7.48
N ALA A 154 2.35 -4.99 6.40
CA ALA A 154 2.86 -5.25 5.07
C ALA A 154 3.97 -4.26 4.68
N LEU A 155 3.79 -2.97 4.97
CA LEU A 155 4.81 -1.94 4.76
C LEU A 155 6.09 -2.21 5.56
N VAL A 156 5.97 -2.54 6.86
CA VAL A 156 7.11 -2.86 7.73
C VAL A 156 7.89 -4.06 7.20
N GLU A 157 7.20 -5.12 6.75
CA GLU A 157 7.83 -6.30 6.18
C GLU A 157 8.60 -5.98 4.88
N GLU A 158 8.01 -5.16 4.01
CA GLU A 158 8.70 -4.70 2.79
C GLU A 158 9.88 -3.79 3.10
N MET A 159 9.73 -2.88 4.06
CA MET A 159 10.83 -2.04 4.50
C MET A 159 11.99 -2.89 5.02
N ARG A 160 11.73 -3.93 5.83
CA ARG A 160 12.75 -4.90 6.29
C ARG A 160 13.45 -5.61 5.12
N ASN A 161 12.72 -6.02 4.09
CA ASN A 161 13.31 -6.65 2.91
C ASN A 161 14.17 -5.69 2.09
N LEU A 162 13.83 -4.39 2.08
CA LEU A 162 14.68 -3.34 1.51
C LEU A 162 15.94 -3.08 2.36
N GLN A 163 16.05 -3.59 3.60
CA GLN A 163 17.17 -3.36 4.53
C GLN A 163 18.48 -4.09 4.20
N GLY A 164 18.81 -4.22 2.91
CA GLY A 164 20.20 -3.99 2.50
C GLY A 164 20.72 -2.57 2.89
N LEU A 165 19.80 -1.68 3.28
CA LEU A 165 20.05 -0.40 3.94
C LEU A 165 20.56 -0.61 5.37
N LYS A 166 21.79 -0.18 5.66
CA LYS A 166 22.41 -0.26 6.99
C LYS A 166 21.64 0.51 8.10
N ASN A 167 20.64 1.32 7.74
CA ASN A 167 19.98 2.27 8.64
C ASN A 167 18.44 2.16 8.60
N LYS A 168 17.80 2.29 9.76
CA LYS A 168 16.36 2.51 9.90
C LYS A 168 15.94 3.84 9.24
N ALA A 169 14.66 3.96 8.88
CA ALA A 169 14.12 5.12 8.17
C ALA A 169 13.72 6.27 9.11
N LYS A 170 13.84 7.51 8.63
CA LYS A 170 13.22 8.70 9.23
C LYS A 170 11.75 8.71 8.83
N LEU A 171 10.84 8.55 9.79
CA LEU A 171 9.41 8.41 9.52
C LEU A 171 8.70 9.77 9.52
N LEU A 172 7.97 10.12 8.48
CA LEU A 172 6.96 11.18 8.49
C LEU A 172 5.57 10.55 8.56
N PHE A 173 4.83 10.83 9.62
CA PHE A 173 3.58 10.15 9.92
C PHE A 173 2.45 11.12 10.21
N ALA A 174 1.29 10.85 9.60
CA ALA A 174 0.01 11.44 9.96
C ALA A 174 -1.09 10.40 9.74
N ALA A 175 -2.08 10.37 10.64
CA ALA A 175 -3.23 9.49 10.56
C ALA A 175 -4.54 10.26 10.75
N MET A 176 -5.67 9.64 10.38
CA MET A 176 -7.00 10.15 10.69
C MET A 176 -7.42 9.72 12.10
N LYS A 177 -8.33 10.47 12.74
CA LYS A 177 -8.81 10.22 14.11
C LYS A 177 -9.49 8.85 14.27
N ASP A 178 -10.10 8.32 13.21
CA ASP A 178 -10.81 7.03 13.20
C ASP A 178 -9.89 5.81 13.02
N LYS A 179 -8.57 6.02 12.91
CA LYS A 179 -7.58 4.94 12.73
C LYS A 179 -6.92 4.58 14.05
N ASP A 180 -6.54 3.31 14.18
CA ASP A 180 -5.72 2.81 15.29
C ASP A 180 -4.24 3.19 15.07
N TRP A 181 -3.95 4.49 15.19
CA TRP A 181 -2.61 5.03 15.02
C TRP A 181 -1.65 4.55 16.11
N SER A 182 -2.14 4.13 17.28
CA SER A 182 -1.31 3.54 18.34
C SER A 182 -0.71 2.22 17.89
N LEU A 183 -1.54 1.31 17.35
CA LEU A 183 -1.06 0.07 16.75
C LEU A 183 -0.10 0.34 15.60
N MET A 184 -0.45 1.28 14.71
CA MET A 184 0.37 1.60 13.54
C MET A 184 1.76 2.13 13.93
N LEU A 185 1.84 3.06 14.88
CA LEU A 185 3.11 3.61 15.35
C LEU A 185 3.96 2.55 16.06
N GLY A 186 3.33 1.65 16.83
CA GLY A 186 4.02 0.53 17.46
C GLY A 186 4.71 -0.38 16.44
N GLU A 187 4.01 -0.75 15.36
CA GLU A 187 4.57 -1.59 14.30
C GLU A 187 5.65 -0.84 13.49
N LEU A 188 5.44 0.44 13.17
CA LEU A 188 6.39 1.26 12.41
C LEU A 188 7.70 1.53 13.17
N ALA A 189 7.71 1.49 14.49
CA ALA A 189 8.90 1.71 15.32
C ALA A 189 10.03 0.71 15.03
N ASP A 190 9.69 -0.49 14.55
CA ASP A 190 10.68 -1.51 14.19
C ASP A 190 11.59 -1.05 13.06
N VAL A 191 11.06 -0.24 12.13
CA VAL A 191 11.78 0.24 10.95
C VAL A 191 12.11 1.74 11.02
N ALA A 192 11.72 2.44 12.09
CA ALA A 192 11.95 3.87 12.27
C ALA A 192 13.17 4.17 13.16
N SER A 193 14.02 5.12 12.75
CA SER A 193 15.08 5.70 13.58
C SER A 193 14.59 6.90 14.39
N GLU A 194 13.65 7.65 13.83
CA GLU A 194 13.00 8.82 14.41
C GLU A 194 11.64 9.03 13.75
N VAL A 195 10.74 9.76 14.41
CA VAL A 195 9.40 10.05 13.91
C VAL A 195 9.13 11.55 13.89
N VAL A 196 8.70 12.08 12.75
CA VAL A 196 8.07 13.39 12.67
C VAL A 196 6.57 13.17 12.58
N LEU A 197 5.86 13.61 13.60
CA LEU A 197 4.41 13.58 13.66
C LEU A 197 3.84 14.87 13.11
N THR A 198 2.91 14.75 12.18
CA THR A 198 2.25 15.88 11.54
C THR A 198 0.76 15.64 11.36
N ARG A 199 0.05 16.63 10.85
CA ARG A 199 -1.37 16.55 10.51
C ARG A 199 -1.57 17.05 9.09
N VAL A 200 -2.57 16.50 8.42
CA VAL A 200 -3.06 17.06 7.15
C VAL A 200 -4.07 18.17 7.43
N SER A 201 -4.30 19.05 6.46
CA SER A 201 -5.25 20.16 6.61
C SER A 201 -6.70 19.69 6.50
N MET A 202 -7.12 18.85 7.46
CA MET A 202 -8.46 18.26 7.55
C MET A 202 -8.89 18.12 9.01
N GLU A 203 -10.16 18.41 9.30
CA GLU A 203 -10.74 18.32 10.64
C GLU A 203 -10.63 16.91 11.26
N ARG A 204 -10.71 15.88 10.41
CA ARG A 204 -10.59 14.48 10.82
C ARG A 204 -9.14 14.00 10.99
N SER A 205 -8.14 14.85 10.77
CA SER A 205 -6.74 14.48 11.05
C SER A 205 -6.53 14.34 12.55
N ALA A 206 -5.82 13.30 12.99
CA ALA A 206 -5.43 13.15 14.39
C ALA A 206 -4.51 14.29 14.82
N ASP A 207 -4.59 14.71 16.10
CA ASP A 207 -3.64 15.68 16.64
C ASP A 207 -2.27 15.01 16.83
N PRO A 208 -1.18 15.57 16.28
CA PRO A 208 0.17 15.06 16.47
C PRO A 208 0.57 14.91 17.94
N SER A 209 0.04 15.75 18.81
CA SER A 209 0.30 15.72 20.26
C SER A 209 -0.35 14.52 20.94
N ASP A 210 -1.47 14.03 20.41
CA ASP A 210 -2.09 12.80 20.88
C ASP A 210 -1.36 11.58 20.33
N MET A 211 -0.99 11.59 19.05
CA MET A 211 -0.19 10.52 18.43
C MET A 211 1.18 10.35 19.11
N ALA A 212 1.78 11.44 19.59
CA ALA A 212 3.06 11.41 20.31
C ALA A 212 3.04 10.50 21.55
N LYS A 213 1.88 10.37 22.20
CA LYS A 213 1.72 9.51 23.38
C LYS A 213 1.85 8.01 23.07
N ALA A 214 1.68 7.62 21.80
CA ALA A 214 1.82 6.23 21.36
C ALA A 214 3.16 5.94 20.67
N VAL A 215 4.05 6.93 20.53
CA VAL A 215 5.41 6.67 20.04
C VAL A 215 6.16 5.89 21.12
N PRO A 216 6.78 4.74 20.80
CA PRO A 216 7.59 3.99 21.75
C PRO A 216 8.71 4.85 22.36
N SER A 217 8.95 4.70 23.66
CA SER A 217 9.85 5.58 24.44
C SER A 217 11.30 5.58 23.97
N ASN A 218 11.73 4.55 23.24
CA ASN A 218 13.06 4.42 22.66
C ASN A 218 13.21 5.09 21.29
N ILE A 219 12.15 5.68 20.74
CA ILE A 219 12.16 6.34 19.44
C ILE A 219 12.03 7.87 19.64
N PRO A 220 13.02 8.66 19.22
CA PRO A 220 12.91 10.11 19.28
C PRO A 220 11.81 10.59 18.32
N TYR A 221 11.03 11.59 18.75
CA TYR A 221 10.01 12.19 17.92
C TYR A 221 10.06 13.71 17.92
N THR A 222 9.52 14.31 16.86
CA THR A 222 9.30 15.77 16.71
C THR A 222 7.88 16.00 16.22
N ILE A 223 7.22 17.04 16.72
CA ILE A 223 5.88 17.45 16.26
C ILE A 223 6.02 18.68 15.37
N ILE A 224 5.50 18.59 14.14
CA ILE A 224 5.39 19.74 13.21
C ILE A 224 3.97 19.75 12.67
N GLY A 225 3.22 20.81 12.96
CA GLY A 225 1.77 20.86 12.70
C GLY A 225 1.38 20.96 11.23
N ASP A 226 2.25 21.48 10.36
CA ASP A 226 2.00 21.52 8.91
C ASP A 226 2.76 20.41 8.19
N SER A 227 2.05 19.60 7.39
CA SER A 227 2.64 18.46 6.69
C SER A 227 3.74 18.84 5.70
N ARG A 228 3.61 20.00 5.06
CA ARG A 228 4.58 20.48 4.07
C ARG A 228 5.83 21.01 4.76
N GLU A 229 5.67 21.73 5.86
CA GLU A 229 6.77 22.12 6.75
C GLU A 229 7.50 20.90 7.31
N ALA A 230 6.76 19.90 7.78
CA ALA A 230 7.31 18.65 8.30
C ALA A 230 8.16 17.91 7.25
N MET A 231 7.68 17.85 6.01
CA MET A 231 8.44 17.28 4.90
C MET A 231 9.70 18.09 4.57
N ARG A 232 9.62 19.43 4.53
CA ARG A 232 10.80 20.28 4.29
C ARG A 232 11.86 20.08 5.37
N PHE A 233 11.43 20.10 6.63
CA PHE A 233 12.29 19.86 7.78
C PHE A 233 13.04 18.53 7.67
N GLN A 234 12.36 17.44 7.29
CA GLN A 234 13.02 16.15 7.10
C GLN A 234 14.01 16.15 5.94
N LEU A 235 13.67 16.76 4.81
CA LEU A 235 14.55 16.85 3.65
C LEU A 235 15.82 17.66 3.96
N GLU A 236 15.68 18.79 4.67
CA GLU A 236 16.81 19.64 5.06
C GLU A 236 17.77 18.96 6.04
N LYS A 237 17.25 18.10 6.92
CA LYS A 237 18.04 17.34 7.89
C LYS A 237 18.59 16.00 7.37
N ALA A 238 18.11 15.53 6.22
CA ALA A 238 18.49 14.23 5.70
C ALA A 238 19.86 14.28 5.00
N ARG A 239 20.68 13.28 5.30
CA ARG A 239 21.93 13.03 4.58
C ARG A 239 21.65 12.22 3.31
N PRO A 240 22.54 12.22 2.31
CA PRO A 240 22.33 11.50 1.05
C PRO A 240 22.03 10.00 1.19
N ASP A 241 22.55 9.36 2.23
CA ASP A 241 22.37 7.93 2.52
C ASP A 241 21.21 7.62 3.49
N ASP A 242 20.50 8.65 3.95
CA ASP A 242 19.32 8.46 4.80
C ASP A 242 18.11 8.04 3.96
N VAL A 243 17.20 7.31 4.60
CA VAL A 243 15.90 6.93 4.03
C VAL A 243 14.81 7.66 4.79
N ILE A 244 13.92 8.32 4.07
CA ILE A 244 12.71 8.94 4.57
C ILE A 244 11.51 8.09 4.13
N LEU A 245 10.69 7.67 5.08
CA LEU A 245 9.43 6.98 4.83
C LEU A 245 8.26 7.92 5.18
N VAL A 246 7.40 8.20 4.22
CA VAL A 246 6.16 8.97 4.44
C VAL A 246 4.97 8.02 4.37
N THR A 247 4.19 7.94 5.45
CA THR A 247 3.05 7.01 5.53
C THR A 247 1.98 7.45 6.54
N GLY A 248 0.93 6.64 6.71
CA GLY A 248 -0.16 6.83 7.66
C GLY A 248 -1.44 7.37 7.05
N SER A 249 -1.36 8.04 5.89
CA SER A 249 -2.52 8.61 5.21
C SER A 249 -2.27 8.90 3.74
N LEU A 250 -3.20 8.50 2.87
CA LEU A 250 -3.19 8.94 1.47
C LEU A 250 -3.32 10.46 1.31
N TYR A 251 -3.95 11.15 2.28
CA TYR A 251 -4.04 12.61 2.26
C TYR A 251 -2.70 13.27 2.54
N LEU A 252 -1.88 12.67 3.42
CA LEU A 252 -0.53 13.16 3.68
C LEU A 252 0.30 13.10 2.40
N LEU A 253 0.25 11.95 1.71
CA LEU A 253 0.88 11.75 0.42
C LEU A 253 0.39 12.79 -0.61
N GLY A 254 -0.91 13.07 -0.65
CA GLY A 254 -1.49 14.10 -1.51
C GLY A 254 -0.92 15.50 -1.29
N GLU A 255 -0.62 15.86 -0.04
CA GLU A 255 -0.06 17.16 0.32
C GLU A 255 1.45 17.27 0.06
N VAL A 256 2.22 16.23 0.36
CA VAL A 256 3.70 16.30 0.31
C VAL A 256 4.29 15.84 -1.03
N ARG A 257 3.62 14.95 -1.76
CA ARG A 257 4.13 14.42 -3.03
C ARG A 257 4.39 15.52 -4.08
N PRO A 258 3.48 16.48 -4.32
CA PRO A 258 3.72 17.57 -5.28
C PRO A 258 4.89 18.48 -4.86
N LEU A 259 5.06 18.70 -3.55
CA LEU A 259 6.17 19.49 -3.00
C LEU A 259 7.51 18.82 -3.33
N ILE A 260 7.64 17.52 -3.08
CA ILE A 260 8.86 16.75 -3.35
C ILE A 260 9.21 16.80 -4.83
N LEU A 261 8.23 16.60 -5.73
CA LEU A 261 8.45 16.68 -7.17
C LEU A 261 8.94 18.06 -7.61
N LYS A 262 8.37 19.12 -7.05
CA LYS A 262 8.80 20.50 -7.34
C LYS A 262 10.25 20.73 -6.89
N MET A 263 10.61 20.30 -5.68
CA MET A 263 11.97 20.47 -5.15
C MET A 263 13.01 19.70 -5.96
N ARG A 264 12.72 18.44 -6.31
CA ARG A 264 13.56 17.61 -7.18
C ARG A 264 13.78 18.25 -8.55
N GLY A 265 12.72 18.84 -9.13
CA GLY A 265 12.79 19.54 -10.41
C GLY A 265 13.65 20.80 -10.36
N VAL A 266 13.66 21.52 -9.24
CA VAL A 266 14.54 22.70 -9.04
C VAL A 266 16.00 22.26 -8.91
N GLU A 267 16.29 21.22 -8.13
CA GLU A 267 17.66 20.74 -7.93
C GLU A 267 18.30 20.24 -9.24
N ALA A 268 17.54 19.51 -10.06
CA ALA A 268 18.01 19.04 -11.37
C ALA A 268 18.42 20.20 -12.29
N ARG A 269 17.65 21.31 -12.28
CA ARG A 269 17.96 22.51 -13.08
C ARG A 269 19.18 23.26 -12.54
N SER A 270 19.33 23.39 -11.23
CA SER A 270 20.50 24.04 -10.62
C SER A 270 21.80 23.28 -10.92
N ARG A 271 21.78 21.94 -10.93
CA ARG A 271 22.96 21.13 -11.30
C ARG A 271 23.35 21.29 -12.78
N MET A 272 22.38 21.41 -13.68
CA MET A 272 22.66 21.66 -15.10
C MET A 272 23.23 23.07 -15.35
N ALA A 273 22.82 24.07 -14.56
CA ALA A 273 23.31 25.44 -14.71
C ALA A 273 24.74 25.69 -14.19
N ILE A 274 25.27 24.78 -13.35
CA ILE A 274 26.65 24.87 -12.80
C ILE A 274 27.65 24.10 -13.68
N THR A 275 27.17 23.26 -14.60
CA THR A 275 27.99 22.39 -15.46
C THR A 275 28.04 22.82 -16.93
N GLY A 276 27.46 23.98 -17.27
CA GLY A 276 27.55 24.62 -18.59
C GLY A 276 28.25 25.97 -18.50
#